data_AF-A0A1I3KIY4-F1
#
_entry.id   AF-A0A1I3KIY4-F1
#
_cell.length_a   1.000
_cell.length_b   1.000
_cell.length_c   1.000
_cell.angle_alpha   90.00
_cell.angle_beta   90.00
_cell.angle_gamma   90.00
#
_symmetry.space_group_name_H-M   'P 1'
#
loop_
_entity.id
_entity.type
_entity.pdbx_description
1 polymer ?
#
loop_
_entity_poly.entity_id
_entity_poly.type
_entity_poly.pdbx_seq_one_letter_code
_entity_poly.pdbx_strand_id
1 'polypeptide(L)' 'MRFLAFELLLSLLDVRGHIPRFEDFRPVPAAPAPAGAVRALAAAIAVFAVLSLAIWAAVWVAIHLI' A
#
# COMPACT_ATOMS: atom_id res chain seq x y z
N MET A 1 12.19 -14.35 -15.45
CA MET A 1 10.93 -14.42 -14.68
C MET A 1 11.02 -13.87 -13.24
N ARG A 2 12.12 -13.21 -12.83
CA ARG A 2 12.36 -12.82 -11.42
C ARG A 2 11.62 -11.56 -10.95
N PHE A 3 10.84 -10.93 -11.82
CA PHE A 3 10.09 -9.70 -11.55
C PHE A 3 8.59 -9.81 -11.82
N LEU A 4 8.05 -11.00 -12.10
CA LEU A 4 6.65 -11.18 -12.50
C LEU A 4 5.66 -10.59 -11.47
N ALA A 5 5.89 -10.81 -10.18
CA ALA A 5 5.06 -10.25 -9.12
C ALA A 5 5.14 -8.71 -9.06
N PHE A 6 6.32 -8.16 -9.31
CA PHE A 6 6.54 -6.72 -9.31
C PHE A 6 5.92 -6.05 -10.55
N GLU A 7 6.08 -6.67 -11.72
CA GLU A 7 5.42 -6.26 -12.96
C GLU A 7 3.89 -6.33 -12.84
N LEU A 8 3.36 -7.40 -12.23
CA LEU A 8 1.94 -7.53 -11.95
C LEU A 8 1.46 -6.42 -11.03
N LEU A 9 2.19 -6.14 -9.95
CA LEU A 9 1.85 -5.07 -9.00
C LEU A 9 1.83 -3.70 -9.69
N LEU A 10 2.85 -3.36 -10.47
CA LEU A 10 2.92 -2.10 -11.23
C LEU A 10 1.78 -1.99 -12.26
N SER A 11 1.41 -3.10 -12.90
CA SER A 11 0.26 -3.15 -13.80
C SER A 11 -1.07 -2.99 -13.06
N LEU A 12 -1.20 -3.57 -11.86
CA LEU A 12 -2.43 -3.51 -11.07
C LEU A 12 -2.67 -2.12 -10.49
N LEU A 13 -1.60 -1.41 -10.13
CA LEU A 13 -1.64 -0.01 -9.69
C LEU A 13 -1.77 0.96 -10.88
N ASP A 14 -1.93 0.46 -12.11
CA ASP A 14 -2.00 1.22 -13.36
C ASP A 14 -0.78 2.14 -13.62
N VAL A 15 0.33 1.92 -12.90
CA VAL A 15 1.54 2.75 -12.96
C VAL A 15 2.22 2.66 -14.33
N ARG A 16 2.13 1.50 -15.00
CA ARG A 16 2.72 1.31 -16.35
C ARG A 16 1.77 1.72 -17.49
N GLY A 17 0.46 1.67 -17.28
CA GLY A 17 -0.56 1.97 -18.31
C GLY A 17 -0.86 3.46 -18.42
N HIS A 18 -0.63 4.20 -17.35
CA HIS A 18 -0.88 5.63 -17.28
C HIS A 18 0.29 6.44 -17.85
N ILE A 19 0.39 6.50 -19.18
CA ILE A 19 1.18 7.54 -19.86
C ILE A 19 0.25 8.76 -19.99
N PRO A 20 0.43 9.82 -19.18
CA PRO A 20 -0.47 10.98 -19.23
C PRO A 20 -0.35 11.64 -20.61
N ARG A 21 -1.49 11.83 -21.29
CA ARG A 21 -1.53 12.56 -22.56
C ARG A 21 -1.44 14.05 -22.28
N PHE A 22 -1.00 14.82 -23.27
CA PHE A 22 -0.88 16.28 -23.13
C PHE A 22 -2.20 16.94 -22.67
N GLU A 23 -3.35 16.38 -23.09
CA GLU A 23 -4.68 16.84 -22.69
C GLU A 23 -5.00 16.62 -21.19
N ASP A 24 -4.36 15.63 -20.55
CA ASP A 24 -4.54 15.30 -19.12
C ASP A 24 -3.85 16.32 -18.19
N PHE A 25 -2.91 17.12 -18.72
CA PHE A 25 -2.23 18.18 -17.98
C PHE A 25 -2.98 19.52 -17.98
N ARG A 26 -4.17 19.57 -18.57
CA ARG A 26 -5.02 20.77 -18.43
C ARG A 26 -5.20 21.01 -16.93
N PRO A 27 -5.00 22.24 -16.40
CA PRO A 27 -5.16 22.54 -14.99
C PRO A 27 -6.63 22.38 -14.59
N VAL A 28 -7.04 21.13 -14.39
CA VAL A 28 -8.27 20.75 -13.74
C VAL A 28 -7.98 20.81 -12.25
N PRO A 29 -8.77 21.54 -11.46
CA PRO A 29 -8.65 21.49 -10.02
C PRO A 29 -8.71 20.03 -9.58
N ALA A 30 -7.60 19.52 -9.05
CA ALA A 30 -7.56 18.15 -8.55
C ALA A 30 -8.68 18.02 -7.52
N ALA A 31 -9.61 17.09 -7.75
CA ALA A 31 -10.64 16.81 -6.77
C ALA A 31 -9.93 16.42 -5.46
N PRO A 32 -10.27 17.06 -4.33
CA PRO A 32 -9.63 16.72 -3.06
C PRO A 32 -9.84 15.23 -2.82
N ALA A 33 -8.75 14.52 -2.50
CA ALA A 33 -8.83 13.13 -2.10
C ALA A 33 -9.86 13.00 -0.97
N PRO A 34 -10.75 11.99 -1.00
CA PRO A 34 -11.78 11.84 0.02
C PRO A 34 -11.13 11.85 1.40
N ALA A 35 -11.49 12.83 2.23
CA ALA A 35 -10.79 13.13 3.49
C ALA A 35 -10.71 11.91 4.44
N GLY A 36 -11.65 10.96 4.31
CA GLY A 36 -11.65 9.72 5.08
C GLY A 36 -10.69 8.64 4.58
N ALA A 37 -10.29 8.65 3.31
CA ALA A 37 -9.50 7.57 2.71
C ALA A 37 -8.08 7.50 3.28
N VAL A 38 -7.42 8.66 3.44
CA VAL A 38 -6.08 8.73 4.04
C VAL A 38 -6.11 8.23 5.49
N ARG A 39 -7.12 8.64 6.26
CA ARG A 39 -7.28 8.21 7.66
C ARG A 39 -7.61 6.72 7.77
N ALA A 40 -8.47 6.20 6.90
CA ALA A 40 -8.81 4.78 6.87
C ALA A 40 -7.60 3.92 6.49
N LEU A 41 -6.81 4.36 5.50
CA LEU A 41 -5.59 3.68 5.11
C LEU A 41 -4.55 3.69 6.25
N ALA A 42 -4.34 4.84 6.88
CA ALA A 42 -3.45 4.96 8.03
C ALA A 42 -3.88 4.03 9.19
N ALA A 43 -5.17 3.95 9.47
CA ALA A 43 -5.71 3.05 10.49
C ALA A 43 -5.49 1.57 10.11
N ALA A 44 -5.74 1.19 8.87
CA ALA A 44 -5.49 -0.17 8.39
C ALA A 44 -4.01 -0.55 8.54
N ILE A 45 -3.09 0.32 8.12
CA ILE A 45 -1.64 0.11 8.26
C ILE A 45 -1.26 -0.04 9.74
N ALA A 46 -1.78 0.82 10.62
CA ALA A 46 -1.51 0.74 12.06
C ALA A 46 -1.99 -0.59 12.66
N VAL A 47 -3.19 -1.06 12.30
CA VAL A 47 -3.72 -2.36 12.74
C VAL A 47 -2.81 -3.50 12.28
N PHE A 48 -2.42 -3.53 11.00
CA PHE A 48 -1.52 -4.56 10.49
C PHE A 48 -0.16 -4.54 11.20
N ALA A 49 0.43 -3.36 11.42
CA ALA A 49 1.71 -3.24 12.11
C ALA A 49 1.65 -3.78 13.54
N VAL A 50 0.60 -3.43 14.30
CA VAL A 50 0.39 -3.92 15.67
C VAL A 50 0.22 -5.45 15.69
N LEU A 51 -0.60 -6.00 14.80
CA LEU A 51 -0.80 -7.44 14.70
C LEU A 51 0.50 -8.19 14.34
N SER A 52 1.25 -7.68 13.36
CA SER A 52 2.56 -8.25 13.00
C SER A 52 3.54 -8.21 14.16
N LEU A 53 3.60 -7.10 14.91
CA LEU A 53 4.48 -6.98 16.07
C LEU A 53 4.07 -7.95 17.19
N ALA A 54 2.77 -8.11 17.44
CA ALA A 54 2.25 -9.05 18.43
C ALA A 54 2.59 -10.50 18.07
N ILE A 55 2.43 -10.88 16.80
CA ILE A 55 2.82 -12.21 16.31
C ILE A 55 4.33 -12.42 16.46
N TRP A 56 5.14 -11.43 16.05
CA TRP A 56 6.59 -11.49 16.21
C TRP A 56 7.01 -11.68 17.67
N ALA A 57 6.41 -10.93 18.59
CA ALA A 57 6.66 -11.05 20.02
C ALA A 57 6.24 -12.43 20.57
N ALA A 58 5.09 -12.95 20.13
CA ALA A 58 4.63 -14.29 20.53
C ALA A 58 5.60 -15.39 20.06
N VAL A 59 6.08 -15.31 18.82
CA VAL A 59 7.09 -16.24 18.27
C VAL A 59 8.40 -16.12 19.05
N TRP A 60 8.86 -14.91 19.32
CA TRP A 60 10.06 -14.68 20.12
C TRP A 60 9.97 -15.33 21.50
N VAL A 61 8.85 -15.12 22.20
CA VAL A 61 8.59 -15.75 23.50
C VAL A 61 8.57 -17.27 23.37
N ALA A 62 7.87 -17.82 22.39
CA ALA A 62 7.82 -19.26 22.18
C ALA A 62 9.21 -19.89 21.98
N ILE A 63 10.09 -19.24 21.22
CA ILE A 63 11.48 -19.69 21.00
C ILE A 63 12.28 -19.73 22.31
N HIS A 64 12.01 -18.81 23.25
CA HIS A 64 12.74 -18.76 24.53
C HIS A 64 12.16 -19.68 25.61
N LEU A 65 10.95 -20.20 25.40
CA LEU A 65 10.27 -21.09 26.34
C LEU A 65 10.43 -22.59 25.99
N ILE A 66 11.00 -22.90 24.83
CA ILE A 66 11.32 -24.25 24.35
C ILE A 66 12.82 -24.47 24.49
#